data_AF-A0A7M3ZKT3-F1
#
_entry.id   AF-A0A7M3ZKT3-F1
#
_cell.length_a   1.000
_cell.length_b   1.000
_cell.length_c   1.000
_cell.angle_alpha   90.00
_cell.angle_beta   90.00
_cell.angle_gamma   90.00
#
_symmetry.space_group_name_H-M   'P 1'
#
loop_
_entity.id
_entity.type
_entity.pdbx_description
1 polymer ?
#
loop_
_entity_poly.entity_id
_entity_poly.type
_entity_poly.pdbx_seq_one_letter_code
_entity_poly.pdbx_strand_id
1 'polypeptide(L)'
;MKSNTNLRNAYKAVFMIGSMLMFSLAGCLGDVTEESDVDELGQIDSLVVAYEVRDTYTNIDENPQRFADYLQEKLNAPVELYAVDSEGASIEALRFGHADIAFMDGGSAWVGWQQYDL
;
A
#
# COMPACT_ATOMS: atom_id res chain seq x y z
N MET A 1 42.15 47.23 18.56
CA MET A 1 41.15 46.55 17.71
C MET A 1 41.46 45.06 17.61
N LYS A 2 41.01 44.20 18.55
CA LYS A 2 41.24 42.74 18.51
C LYS A 2 40.07 41.89 19.05
N SER A 3 38.88 42.49 19.15
CA SER A 3 37.70 41.87 19.77
C SER A 3 36.72 41.25 18.74
N ASN A 4 36.61 41.83 17.53
CA ASN A 4 35.59 41.45 16.55
C ASN A 4 35.81 40.10 15.82
N THR A 5 37.03 39.56 15.81
CA THR A 5 37.33 38.28 15.14
C THR A 5 36.86 37.08 15.97
N ASN A 6 36.98 37.16 17.29
CA ASN A 6 36.51 36.11 18.20
C ASN A 6 34.99 36.02 18.23
N LEU A 7 34.29 37.17 18.15
CA LEU A 7 32.83 37.20 18.09
C LEU A 7 32.29 36.58 16.80
N ARG A 8 32.93 36.85 15.65
CA ARG A 8 32.56 36.23 14.35
C ARG A 8 32.85 34.73 14.32
N ASN A 9 33.93 34.28 14.94
CA ASN A 9 34.26 32.84 15.00
C ASN A 9 33.33 32.09 15.97
N ALA A 10 32.94 32.71 17.09
CA ALA A 10 31.93 32.18 17.98
C ALA A 10 30.57 32.06 17.27
N TYR A 11 30.16 33.07 16.49
CA TYR A 11 28.92 33.01 15.71
C TYR A 11 28.94 31.91 14.64
N LYS A 12 30.08 31.70 13.97
CA LYS A 12 30.28 30.58 13.03
C LYS A 12 30.19 29.21 13.70
N ALA A 13 30.76 29.07 14.90
CA ALA A 13 30.71 27.83 15.67
C ALA A 13 29.27 27.54 16.16
N VAL A 14 28.57 28.56 16.66
CA VAL A 14 27.16 28.44 17.08
C VAL A 14 26.25 28.10 15.90
N PHE A 15 26.48 28.70 14.73
CA PHE A 15 25.72 28.39 13.53
C PHE A 15 25.93 26.95 13.04
N MET A 16 27.17 26.44 13.06
CA MET A 16 27.47 25.05 12.68
C MET A 16 26.84 24.04 13.66
N ILE A 17 26.96 24.27 14.96
CA ILE A 17 26.39 23.37 15.98
C ILE A 17 24.86 23.41 15.94
N GLY A 18 24.26 24.58 15.70
CA GLY A 18 22.82 24.73 15.53
C GLY A 18 22.28 23.97 14.31
N SER A 19 23.02 23.96 13.19
CA SER A 19 22.62 23.23 11.99
C SER A 19 22.61 21.70 12.18
N MET A 20 23.51 21.16 13.02
CA MET A 20 23.65 19.71 13.24
C MET A 20 22.54 19.14 14.16
N LEU A 21 21.99 19.96 15.06
CA LEU A 21 20.92 19.57 15.99
C LEU A 21 19.53 19.52 15.34
N MET A 22 19.33 20.21 14.22
CA MET A 22 18.03 20.25 13.53
C MET A 22 17.76 19.02 12.67
N PHE A 23 18.80 18.26 12.27
CA PHE A 23 18.64 17.06 11.44
C PHE A 23 18.17 15.82 12.21
N SER A 24 18.32 15.79 13.54
CA SER A 24 17.93 14.63 14.36
C SER A 24 16.42 14.52 14.63
N LEU A 25 15.63 15.55 14.30
CA LEU A 25 14.17 15.54 14.51
C LEU A 25 13.37 15.11 13.27
N ALA A 26 14.00 15.02 12.08
CA ALA A 26 13.32 14.59 10.85
C ALA A 26 13.11 13.06 10.74
N GLY A 27 13.59 12.29 11.72
CA GLY A 27 13.55 10.82 11.71
C GLY A 27 12.57 10.17 12.69
N CYS A 28 11.78 10.94 13.45
CA CYS A 28 10.87 10.41 14.47
C CYS A 28 9.48 11.09 14.43
N LEU A 29 8.95 11.20 13.22
CA LEU A 29 7.53 11.41 12.94
C LEU A 29 7.13 10.41 11.84
N GLY A 30 7.64 9.19 11.96
CA GLY A 30 6.98 8.03 11.39
C GLY A 30 6.06 7.54 12.48
N ASP A 31 4.85 8.08 12.54
CA ASP A 31 3.74 7.32 13.08
C ASP A 31 3.70 6.09 12.19
N VAL A 32 4.27 4.97 12.66
CA VAL A 32 3.93 3.66 12.12
C VAL A 32 2.54 3.43 12.69
N THR A 33 1.57 4.15 12.14
CA THR A 33 0.22 3.64 12.04
C THR A 33 0.43 2.38 11.22
N GLU A 34 0.51 1.26 11.92
CA GLU A 34 0.11 -0.01 11.33
C GLU A 34 -1.33 0.26 10.89
N GLU A 35 -1.50 0.78 9.67
CA GLU A 35 -2.76 0.80 8.94
C GLU A 35 -3.07 -0.69 8.69
N SER A 36 -3.46 -1.38 9.76
CA SER A 36 -4.36 -2.50 9.59
C SER A 36 -5.59 -1.86 8.95
N ASP A 37 -5.89 -2.23 7.70
CA ASP A 37 -7.12 -1.87 6.97
C ASP A 37 -8.40 -2.38 7.66
N VAL A 38 -8.30 -2.73 8.93
CA VAL A 38 -9.28 -3.37 9.78
C VAL A 38 -9.34 -2.54 11.05
N ASP A 39 -10.43 -1.79 11.23
CA ASP A 39 -10.70 -1.01 12.45
C ASP A 39 -10.72 -1.95 13.69
N GLU A 40 -10.68 -1.37 14.90
CA GLU A 40 -10.78 -2.09 16.19
C GLU A 40 -12.05 -2.99 16.28
N LEU A 41 -13.02 -2.75 15.38
CA LEU A 41 -14.26 -3.51 15.19
C LEU A 41 -14.21 -4.62 14.13
N GLY A 42 -13.08 -4.83 13.44
CA GLY A 42 -12.95 -5.86 12.40
C GLY A 42 -13.50 -5.45 11.02
N GLN A 43 -13.70 -4.15 10.79
CA GLN A 43 -14.32 -3.64 9.56
C GLN A 43 -13.27 -3.14 8.57
N ILE A 44 -13.41 -3.55 7.30
CA ILE A 44 -12.52 -3.10 6.22
C ILE A 44 -13.04 -1.81 5.57
N ASP A 45 -12.12 -0.91 5.20
CA ASP A 45 -12.47 0.38 4.58
C ASP A 45 -12.84 0.24 3.10
N SER A 46 -12.13 -0.60 2.36
CA SER A 46 -12.39 -0.93 0.95
C SER A 46 -11.77 -2.26 0.58
N LEU A 47 -12.27 -2.88 -0.50
CA LEU A 47 -11.69 -4.10 -1.06
C LEU A 47 -11.61 -4.00 -2.59
N VAL A 48 -10.43 -4.21 -3.14
CA VAL A 48 -10.19 -4.27 -4.59
C VAL A 48 -9.85 -5.70 -4.99
N VAL A 49 -10.64 -6.27 -5.90
CA VAL A 49 -10.52 -7.66 -6.34
C VAL A 49 -9.99 -7.71 -7.77
N ALA A 50 -8.80 -8.27 -7.97
CA ALA A 50 -8.29 -8.55 -9.31
C ALA A 50 -8.94 -9.78 -9.94
N TYR A 51 -9.38 -9.65 -11.19
CA TYR A 51 -9.99 -10.73 -11.95
C TYR A 51 -9.48 -10.77 -13.38
N GLU A 52 -9.19 -11.97 -13.88
CA GLU A 52 -8.79 -12.17 -15.27
C GLU A 52 -9.99 -11.99 -16.20
N VAL A 53 -9.87 -11.10 -17.18
CA VAL A 53 -10.86 -10.97 -18.25
C VAL A 53 -10.63 -12.11 -19.23
N ARG A 54 -11.62 -13.00 -19.36
CA ARG A 54 -11.58 -14.10 -20.32
C ARG A 54 -12.57 -13.88 -21.45
N ASP A 55 -12.08 -13.98 -22.68
CA ASP A 55 -12.92 -13.87 -23.88
C ASP A 55 -13.98 -14.98 -23.99
N THR A 56 -13.84 -16.06 -23.22
CA THR A 56 -14.74 -17.21 -23.20
C THR A 56 -15.87 -17.10 -22.17
N TYR A 57 -16.06 -15.95 -21.51
CA TYR A 57 -17.22 -15.72 -20.65
C TYR A 57 -18.52 -15.72 -21.48
N THR A 58 -19.06 -16.93 -21.73
CA THR A 58 -20.32 -17.11 -22.46
C THR A 58 -21.55 -16.96 -21.57
N ASN A 59 -21.35 -16.82 -20.26
CA ASN A 59 -22.42 -16.79 -19.26
C ASN A 59 -22.48 -15.44 -18.55
N ILE A 60 -23.60 -14.74 -18.69
CA ILE A 60 -23.89 -13.47 -18.00
C ILE A 60 -23.99 -13.66 -16.47
N ASP A 61 -24.20 -14.90 -16.00
CA ASP A 61 -24.23 -15.21 -14.57
C ASP A 61 -22.84 -15.31 -13.92
N GLU A 62 -21.77 -15.43 -14.71
CA GLU A 62 -20.36 -15.33 -14.25
C GLU A 62 -19.88 -13.88 -14.18
N ASN A 63 -20.81 -12.92 -14.10
CA ASN A 63 -20.49 -11.51 -14.00
C ASN A 63 -19.74 -11.24 -12.68
N PRO A 64 -18.45 -10.83 -12.73
CA PRO A 64 -17.66 -10.53 -11.55
C PRO A 64 -18.30 -9.43 -10.68
N GLN A 65 -19.18 -8.60 -11.26
CA GLN A 65 -19.92 -7.58 -10.52
C GLN A 65 -20.86 -8.18 -9.48
N ARG A 66 -21.51 -9.32 -9.75
CA ARG A 66 -22.38 -9.98 -8.75
C ARG A 66 -21.60 -10.44 -7.53
N PHE A 67 -20.35 -10.86 -7.74
CA PHE A 67 -19.45 -11.24 -6.66
C PHE A 67 -19.05 -10.00 -5.84
N ALA A 68 -18.70 -8.90 -6.50
CA ALA A 68 -18.41 -7.64 -5.84
C ALA A 68 -19.62 -7.14 -5.01
N ASP A 69 -20.82 -7.14 -5.59
CA ASP A 69 -22.05 -6.73 -4.91
C ASP A 69 -22.35 -7.59 -3.68
N TYR A 70 -22.14 -8.92 -3.79
CA TYR A 70 -22.30 -9.85 -2.66
C TYR A 70 -21.29 -9.56 -1.54
N LEU A 71 -20.03 -9.36 -1.87
CA LEU A 71 -19.00 -9.02 -0.88
C LEU A 71 -19.29 -7.66 -0.22
N GLN A 72 -19.72 -6.68 -1.00
CA GLN A 72 -20.09 -5.36 -0.48
C GLN A 72 -21.23 -5.45 0.54
N GLU A 73 -22.24 -6.29 0.29
CA GLU A 73 -23.33 -6.53 1.26
C GLU A 73 -22.81 -7.20 2.55
N LYS A 74 -21.90 -8.16 2.45
CA LYS A 74 -21.42 -8.94 3.61
C LYS A 74 -20.37 -8.22 4.44
N LEU A 75 -19.49 -7.48 3.79
CA LEU A 75 -18.39 -6.75 4.42
C LEU A 75 -18.84 -5.36 4.87
N ASN A 76 -19.98 -4.88 4.35
CA ASN A 76 -20.46 -3.51 4.55
C ASN A 76 -19.37 -2.48 4.20
N ALA A 77 -18.67 -2.74 3.10
CA ALA A 77 -17.53 -1.99 2.61
C ALA A 77 -17.59 -1.90 1.07
N PRO A 78 -17.11 -0.81 0.45
CA PRO A 78 -17.04 -0.70 -1.00
C PRO A 78 -16.12 -1.78 -1.59
N VAL A 79 -16.63 -2.50 -2.60
CA VAL A 79 -15.87 -3.52 -3.33
C VAL A 79 -15.71 -3.12 -4.78
N GLU A 80 -14.47 -3.00 -5.24
CA GLU A 80 -14.12 -2.64 -6.61
C GLU A 80 -13.47 -3.82 -7.34
N LEU A 81 -13.59 -3.82 -8.66
CA LEU A 81 -13.02 -4.85 -9.51
C LEU A 81 -11.86 -4.30 -10.33
N TYR A 82 -10.74 -4.99 -10.31
CA TYR A 82 -9.56 -4.68 -11.10
C TYR A 82 -9.37 -5.72 -12.21
N ALA A 83 -9.71 -5.35 -13.44
CA ALA A 83 -9.57 -6.22 -14.60
C ALA A 83 -8.09 -6.43 -14.96
N VAL A 84 -7.66 -7.68 -15.11
CA VAL A 84 -6.32 -8.04 -15.57
C VAL A 84 -6.37 -8.99 -16.76
N ASP A 85 -5.30 -9.02 -17.55
CA ASP A 85 -5.23 -9.83 -18.78
C ASP A 85 -4.60 -11.22 -18.57
N SER A 86 -4.05 -11.51 -17.39
CA SER A 86 -3.44 -12.81 -17.06
C SER A 86 -3.23 -13.00 -15.56
N GLU A 87 -3.05 -14.25 -15.13
CA GLU A 87 -2.66 -14.58 -13.75
C GLU A 87 -1.32 -13.94 -13.32
N GLY A 88 -0.38 -13.75 -14.23
CA GLY A 88 0.86 -13.02 -13.93
C GLY A 88 0.58 -11.55 -13.60
N ALA A 89 -0.35 -10.94 -14.32
CA ALA A 89 -0.82 -9.58 -14.04
C ALA A 89 -1.63 -9.51 -12.73
N SER A 90 -2.33 -10.58 -12.33
CA SER A 90 -2.95 -10.68 -11.00
C SER A 90 -1.90 -10.59 -9.89
N ILE A 91 -0.80 -11.33 -10.00
CA ILE A 91 0.30 -11.31 -9.02
C ILE A 91 0.94 -9.93 -8.95
N GLU A 92 1.16 -9.29 -10.10
CA GLU A 92 1.66 -7.91 -10.15
C GLU A 92 0.68 -6.92 -9.52
N ALA A 93 -0.62 -7.07 -9.75
CA ALA A 93 -1.65 -6.22 -9.16
C ALA A 93 -1.61 -6.31 -7.62
N LEU A 94 -1.50 -7.52 -7.06
CA LEU A 94 -1.34 -7.73 -5.61
C LEU A 94 -0.04 -7.10 -5.10
N ARG A 95 1.07 -7.39 -5.77
CA ARG A 95 2.41 -6.96 -5.36
C ARG A 95 2.57 -5.43 -5.32
N PHE A 96 1.90 -4.72 -6.22
CA PHE A 96 1.97 -3.26 -6.29
C PHE A 96 0.82 -2.57 -5.55
N GLY A 97 -0.06 -3.32 -4.87
CA GLY A 97 -1.21 -2.76 -4.14
C GLY A 97 -2.27 -2.15 -5.05
N HIS A 98 -2.37 -2.64 -6.29
CA HIS A 98 -3.50 -2.31 -7.18
C HIS A 98 -4.74 -3.16 -6.87
N ALA A 99 -4.57 -4.29 -6.19
CA ALA A 99 -5.64 -5.14 -5.70
C ALA A 99 -5.25 -5.75 -4.35
N ASP A 100 -6.25 -6.06 -3.54
CA ASP A 100 -6.09 -6.67 -2.21
C ASP A 100 -6.19 -8.19 -2.27
N ILE A 101 -7.06 -8.69 -3.16
CA ILE A 101 -7.23 -10.13 -3.43
C ILE A 101 -7.34 -10.36 -4.93
N ALA A 102 -7.01 -11.57 -5.40
CA ALA A 102 -7.09 -11.91 -6.82
C ALA A 102 -7.54 -13.34 -7.06
N PHE A 103 -8.27 -13.57 -8.16
CA PHE A 103 -8.59 -14.91 -8.64
C PHE A 103 -7.43 -15.48 -9.47
N MET A 104 -6.99 -16.69 -9.12
CA MET A 104 -5.93 -17.42 -9.83
C MET A 104 -5.97 -18.92 -9.54
N ASP A 105 -5.32 -19.71 -10.40
CA ASP A 105 -4.99 -21.12 -10.17
C ASP A 105 -4.16 -21.32 -8.87
N GLY A 106 -4.28 -22.51 -8.26
CA GLY A 106 -3.53 -22.86 -7.06
C GLY A 106 -2.00 -22.92 -7.27
N GLY A 107 -1.53 -23.24 -8.48
CA GLY A 107 -0.12 -23.13 -8.85
C GLY A 107 0.36 -21.68 -8.90
N SER A 108 -0.38 -20.81 -9.59
CA SER A 108 -0.12 -19.38 -9.63
C SER A 108 -0.16 -18.74 -8.24
N ALA A 109 -1.11 -19.13 -7.38
CA ALA A 109 -1.19 -18.70 -5.97
C ALA A 109 0.04 -19.15 -5.17
N TRP A 110 0.48 -20.40 -5.34
CA TRP A 110 1.68 -20.89 -4.67
C TRP A 110 2.93 -20.12 -5.09
N VAL A 111 3.05 -19.77 -6.37
CA VAL A 111 4.13 -18.93 -6.88
C VAL A 111 4.07 -17.53 -6.26
N GLY A 112 2.88 -16.93 -6.18
CA GLY A 112 2.64 -15.65 -5.52
C GLY A 112 3.18 -15.65 -4.08
N TRP A 113 2.71 -16.61 -3.28
CA TRP A 113 3.13 -16.79 -1.90
C TRP A 113 4.65 -17.04 -1.77
N GLN A 114 5.18 -18.01 -2.52
CA GLN A 114 6.57 -18.45 -2.40
C GLN A 114 7.59 -17.39 -2.86
N GLN A 115 7.26 -16.58 -3.87
CA GLN A 115 8.20 -15.63 -4.48
C GLN A 115 8.03 -14.20 -3.99
N TYR A 116 6.82 -13.81 -3.57
CA TYR A 116 6.47 -12.42 -3.29
C TYR A 116 5.88 -12.20 -1.90
N ASP A 117 5.78 -13.26 -1.07
CA ASP A 117 5.23 -13.19 0.31
C ASP A 117 3.80 -12.63 0.34
N LEU A 118 3.01 -13.00 -0.69
CA LEU A 118 1.58 -12.69 -0.85
C LEU A 118 0.69 -13.69 -0.11
#